data_AF-A0A662XBP9-F1
#
_entry.id   AF-A0A662XBP9-F1
#
_cell.length_a   1.000
_cell.length_b   1.000
_cell.length_c   1.000
_cell.angle_alpha   90.00
_cell.angle_beta   90.00
_cell.angle_gamma   90.00
#
_symmetry.space_group_name_H-M   'P 1'
#
loop_
_entity.id
_entity.type
_entity.pdbx_description
1 polymer ?
#
loop_
_entity_poly.entity_id
_entity_poly.type
_entity_poly.pdbx_seq_one_letter_code
_entity_poly.pdbx_strand_id
1 'polypeptide(L)'
;MLISLVLTPLAYLVPILPVIALGQPNWTTWNGTGSLYSAAKYLGGSIYTIWVTVVALLSASGLYIVGLLGNAYLACGMADKGFAPVSLRFMGLARPNSHGIDHSVIFCSLAIILIVVNLELDDMVLITNALVGLETMVLIGAAVWLRVTRRDLPRPTKLCGKAHPLVMAAALVIPFAVSGFVVGWAFTKLIPSVLTGVFLFSGVVYGLQAGTTKGFHHTYESDRTFIDVKPRRLLPDTRGLPMAEIRLKTREQKDKERQTAERKIVAAGKKKARKQDLANTKARTRGEEASSRR
;
A
#
# COMPACT_ATOMS: atom_id res chain seq x y z
N MET A 1 -3.18 18.05 8.22
CA MET A 1 -1.73 18.16 7.93
C MET A 1 -1.08 19.29 8.70
N LEU A 2 -1.36 20.58 8.43
CA LEU A 2 -0.75 21.68 9.20
C LEU A 2 -1.13 21.66 10.70
N ILE A 3 -2.39 21.39 11.01
CA ILE A 3 -2.86 21.23 12.40
C ILE A 3 -2.12 20.06 13.07
N SER A 4 -2.00 18.92 12.39
CA SER A 4 -1.27 17.75 12.89
C SER A 4 0.21 18.06 13.11
N LEU A 5 0.86 18.79 12.21
CA LEU A 5 2.26 19.19 12.32
C LEU A 5 2.55 20.00 13.60
N VAL A 6 1.58 20.80 14.05
CA VAL A 6 1.69 21.57 15.30
C VAL A 6 1.24 20.74 16.50
N LEU A 7 0.18 19.95 16.35
CA LEU A 7 -0.40 19.20 17.45
C LEU A 7 0.48 18.01 17.88
N THR A 8 1.20 17.39 16.95
CA THR A 8 2.13 16.28 17.24
C THR A 8 3.24 16.69 18.23
N PRO A 9 4.07 17.72 17.97
CA PRO A 9 5.09 18.13 18.95
C PRO A 9 4.45 18.61 20.26
N LEU A 10 3.29 19.27 20.20
CA LEU A 10 2.57 19.71 21.40
C LEU A 10 2.11 18.52 22.26
N ALA A 11 1.66 17.44 21.62
CA ALA A 11 1.28 16.20 22.30
C ALA A 11 2.48 15.48 22.95
N TYR A 12 3.70 15.67 22.45
CA TYR A 12 4.92 15.20 23.13
C TYR A 12 5.32 16.09 24.32
N LEU A 13 5.09 17.39 24.24
CA LEU A 13 5.41 18.32 25.32
C LEU A 13 4.50 18.13 26.55
N VAL A 14 3.21 17.86 26.33
CA VAL A 14 2.23 17.71 27.42
C VAL A 14 2.64 16.68 28.49
N PRO A 15 3.07 15.44 28.16
CA PRO A 15 3.51 14.49 29.17
C PRO A 15 4.94 14.76 29.68
N ILE A 16 5.81 15.37 28.87
CA ILE A 16 7.21 15.61 29.25
C ILE A 16 7.33 16.75 30.27
N LEU A 17 6.58 17.84 30.10
CA LEU A 17 6.68 19.03 30.97
C LEU A 17 6.38 18.73 32.45
N PRO A 18 5.30 18.03 32.83
CA PRO A 18 5.03 17.67 34.22
C PRO A 18 6.10 16.75 34.80
N VAL A 19 6.59 15.81 33.99
CA VAL A 19 7.59 14.85 34.43
C VAL A 19 8.93 15.52 34.69
N ILE A 20 9.36 16.44 33.83
CA ILE A 20 10.56 17.27 34.08
C ILE A 20 10.36 18.17 35.30
N ALA A 21 9.18 18.79 35.44
CA ALA A 21 8.88 19.70 36.54
C ALA A 21 8.92 19.01 37.92
N LEU A 22 8.55 17.73 37.99
CA LEU A 22 8.61 16.96 39.23
C LEU A 22 10.03 16.54 39.59
N GLY A 23 10.90 16.30 38.60
CA GLY A 23 12.30 15.95 38.82
C GLY A 23 12.52 14.64 39.61
N GLN A 24 11.48 13.81 39.77
CA GLN A 24 11.49 12.56 40.53
C GLN A 24 10.99 11.41 39.63
N PRO A 25 11.82 10.42 39.27
CA PRO A 25 13.28 10.35 39.42
C PRO A 25 13.99 11.36 38.50
N ASN A 26 15.22 11.76 38.88
CA ASN A 26 16.02 12.71 38.10
C ASN A 26 16.14 12.25 36.64
N TRP A 27 15.92 13.16 35.69
CA TRP A 27 15.95 12.87 34.26
C TRP A 27 17.31 12.33 33.80
N THR A 28 18.40 12.61 34.54
CA THR A 28 19.74 12.07 34.27
C THR A 28 19.87 10.58 34.58
N THR A 29 18.98 10.00 35.38
CA THR A 29 19.01 8.57 35.76
C THR A 29 18.05 7.72 34.95
N TRP A 30 17.45 8.27 33.90
CA TRP A 30 16.52 7.53 33.06
C TRP A 30 17.29 6.63 32.11
N ASN A 31 17.36 5.35 32.46
CA ASN A 31 17.90 4.31 31.59
C ASN A 31 16.76 3.38 31.17
N GLY A 32 16.45 3.33 29.87
CA GLY A 32 15.55 2.35 29.27
C GLY A 32 14.03 2.54 29.45
N THR A 33 13.29 1.51 29.01
CA THR A 33 11.83 1.43 28.84
C THR A 33 11.10 1.33 30.19
N GLY A 34 11.05 2.39 30.98
CA GLY A 34 10.36 2.34 32.28
C GLY A 34 10.22 3.66 33.04
N SER A 35 10.91 4.72 32.62
CA SER A 35 11.02 5.99 33.36
C SER A 35 9.71 6.78 33.47
N LEU A 36 8.81 6.66 32.48
CA LEU A 36 7.51 7.34 32.52
C LEU A 36 6.53 6.69 33.51
N TYR A 37 6.62 5.37 33.70
CA TYR A 37 5.78 4.66 34.66
C TYR A 37 6.18 4.98 36.11
N SER A 38 7.49 5.07 36.37
CA SER A 38 7.98 5.51 37.68
C SER A 38 7.60 6.96 37.95
N ALA A 39 7.70 7.85 36.96
CA ALA A 39 7.21 9.23 37.09
C ALA A 39 5.70 9.28 37.38
N ALA A 40 4.87 8.50 36.67
CA ALA A 40 3.43 8.45 36.89
C ALA A 40 3.06 8.06 38.33
N LYS A 41 3.83 7.17 38.96
CA LYS A 41 3.65 6.79 40.37
C LYS A 41 3.84 7.99 41.31
N TYR A 42 4.81 8.86 41.02
CA TYR A 42 5.04 10.09 41.79
C TYR A 42 3.97 11.16 41.56
N LEU A 43 3.37 11.22 40.37
CA LEU A 43 2.29 12.18 40.07
C LEU A 43 0.97 11.85 40.78
N GLY A 44 0.54 10.60 40.74
CA GLY A 44 -0.85 10.24 41.07
C GLY A 44 -1.00 8.88 41.76
N GLY A 45 0.09 8.32 42.26
CA GLY A 45 0.09 7.05 42.98
C GLY A 45 -0.28 5.84 42.11
N SER A 46 -0.71 4.75 42.76
CA SER A 46 -0.96 3.46 42.12
C SER A 46 -2.11 3.50 41.12
N ILE A 47 -3.18 4.25 41.41
CA ILE A 47 -4.35 4.32 40.52
C ILE A 47 -4.01 5.00 39.18
N TYR A 48 -3.25 6.10 39.22
CA TYR A 48 -2.81 6.79 38.01
C TYR A 48 -1.85 5.94 37.18
N THR A 49 -0.98 5.18 37.86
CA THR A 49 -0.07 4.23 37.19
C THR A 49 -0.84 3.15 36.43
N ILE A 50 -1.91 2.60 37.01
CA ILE A 50 -2.77 1.60 36.34
C ILE A 50 -3.43 2.20 35.10
N TRP A 51 -4.01 3.40 35.21
CA TRP A 51 -4.65 4.08 34.08
C TRP A 51 -3.67 4.36 32.94
N VAL A 52 -2.50 4.92 33.24
CA VAL A 52 -1.45 5.19 32.25
C VAL A 52 -0.99 3.89 31.58
N THR A 53 -0.86 2.81 32.33
CA THR A 53 -0.47 1.50 31.79
C THR A 53 -1.52 0.94 30.83
N VAL A 54 -2.81 0.98 31.20
CA VAL A 54 -3.90 0.49 30.33
C VAL A 54 -3.98 1.32 29.04
N VAL A 55 -3.89 2.65 29.15
CA VAL A 55 -3.92 3.54 27.98
C VAL A 55 -2.69 3.34 27.10
N ALA A 56 -1.50 3.16 27.69
CA ALA A 56 -0.28 2.89 26.96
C ALA A 56 -0.36 1.55 26.19
N LEU A 57 -0.89 0.49 26.80
CA LEU A 57 -1.11 -0.80 26.13
C LEU A 57 -2.10 -0.68 24.98
N LEU A 58 -3.19 0.06 25.16
CA LEU A 58 -4.18 0.29 24.10
C LEU A 58 -3.60 1.13 22.96
N SER A 59 -2.79 2.15 23.29
CA SER A 59 -2.12 3.00 22.29
C SER A 59 -1.06 2.23 21.50
N ALA A 60 -0.24 1.42 22.18
CA ALA A 60 0.77 0.58 21.54
C ALA A 60 0.15 -0.46 20.60
N SER A 61 -0.96 -1.11 21.02
CA SER A 61 -1.68 -2.05 20.16
C SER A 61 -2.31 -1.37 18.95
N GLY A 62 -2.89 -0.17 19.12
CA GLY A 62 -3.41 0.63 18.01
C GLY A 62 -2.32 1.01 17.00
N LEU A 63 -1.17 1.49 17.47
CA LEU A 63 -0.03 1.85 16.60
C LEU A 63 0.47 0.63 15.82
N TYR A 64 0.55 -0.52 16.48
CA TYR A 64 0.94 -1.78 15.85
C TYR A 64 -0.04 -2.23 14.76
N ILE A 65 -1.35 -2.22 15.05
CA ILE A 65 -2.38 -2.63 14.08
C ILE A 65 -2.36 -1.71 12.85
N VAL A 66 -2.31 -0.38 13.05
CA VAL A 66 -2.27 0.58 11.94
C VAL A 66 -1.01 0.39 11.09
N GLY A 67 0.16 0.20 11.73
CA GLY A 67 1.41 -0.07 11.02
C GLY A 67 1.37 -1.37 10.21
N LEU A 68 0.84 -2.44 10.79
CA LEU A 68 0.69 -3.74 10.15
C LEU A 68 -0.22 -3.65 8.91
N LEU A 69 -1.39 -3.01 9.05
CA LEU A 69 -2.30 -2.82 7.91
C LEU A 69 -1.66 -1.97 6.82
N GLY A 70 -1.01 -0.85 7.17
CA GLY A 70 -0.33 0.02 6.22
C GLY A 70 0.73 -0.72 5.40
N ASN A 71 1.58 -1.50 6.07
CA ASN A 71 2.60 -2.30 5.42
C ASN A 71 2.01 -3.41 4.54
N ALA A 72 0.90 -4.04 4.97
CA ALA A 72 0.20 -5.03 4.15
C ALA A 72 -0.38 -4.42 2.86
N TYR A 73 -0.96 -3.22 2.94
CA TYR A 73 -1.44 -2.49 1.75
C TYR A 73 -0.30 -2.11 0.80
N LEU A 74 0.83 -1.64 1.33
CA LEU A 74 2.03 -1.35 0.54
C LEU A 74 2.55 -2.62 -0.16
N ALA A 75 2.61 -3.75 0.55
CA ALA A 75 3.05 -5.02 -0.01
C ALA A 75 2.10 -5.53 -1.11
N CYS A 76 0.78 -5.43 -0.92
CA CYS A 76 -0.20 -5.76 -1.96
C CYS A 76 -0.04 -4.86 -3.20
N GLY A 77 0.16 -3.55 -3.00
CA GLY A 77 0.41 -2.61 -4.09
C GLY A 77 1.70 -2.92 -4.86
N MET A 78 2.76 -3.35 -4.17
CA MET A 78 3.98 -3.85 -4.82
C MET A 78 3.72 -5.15 -5.60
N ALA A 79 2.90 -6.06 -5.08
CA ALA A 79 2.54 -7.30 -5.78
C ALA A 79 1.75 -7.06 -7.07
N ASP A 80 0.76 -6.14 -7.03
CA ASP A 80 -0.06 -5.76 -8.19
C ASP A 80 0.78 -5.14 -9.30
N LYS A 81 1.74 -4.28 -8.94
CA LYS A 81 2.69 -3.68 -9.88
C LYS A 81 3.80 -4.65 -10.30
N GLY A 82 3.88 -5.82 -9.68
CA GLY A 82 4.84 -6.87 -10.00
C GLY A 82 6.26 -6.65 -9.44
N PHE A 83 6.39 -5.82 -8.40
CA PHE A 83 7.62 -5.59 -7.64
C PHE A 83 7.80 -6.56 -6.47
N ALA A 84 6.81 -7.42 -6.17
CA ALA A 84 6.94 -8.42 -5.12
C ALA A 84 7.91 -9.56 -5.54
N PRO A 85 8.72 -10.08 -4.60
CA PRO A 85 9.66 -11.16 -4.87
C PRO A 85 8.91 -12.42 -5.31
N VAL A 86 9.58 -13.24 -6.13
CA VAL A 86 8.97 -14.41 -6.78
C VAL A 86 8.43 -15.41 -5.76
N SER A 87 9.06 -15.53 -4.59
CA SER A 87 8.59 -16.34 -3.45
C SER A 87 7.21 -15.92 -2.93
N LEU A 88 6.95 -14.61 -2.82
CA LEU A 88 5.62 -14.09 -2.44
C LEU A 88 4.58 -14.39 -3.53
N ARG A 89 4.97 -14.30 -4.82
CA ARG A 89 4.09 -14.68 -5.95
C ARG A 89 3.77 -16.17 -5.97
N PHE A 90 4.75 -17.04 -5.64
CA PHE A 90 4.55 -18.49 -5.53
C PHE A 90 3.63 -18.88 -4.37
N MET A 91 3.66 -18.12 -3.28
CA MET A 91 2.85 -18.36 -2.09
C MET A 91 1.40 -17.82 -2.21
N GLY A 92 1.02 -17.35 -3.40
CA GLY A 92 -0.36 -16.94 -3.71
C GLY A 92 -0.73 -15.50 -3.36
N LEU A 93 0.23 -14.66 -2.92
CA LEU A 93 0.02 -13.24 -2.53
C LEU A 93 -0.21 -12.29 -3.73
N ALA A 94 -0.55 -12.83 -4.89
CA ALA A 94 -0.70 -12.09 -6.14
C ALA A 94 -2.13 -12.18 -6.69
N ARG A 95 -3.09 -12.62 -5.88
CA ARG A 95 -4.49 -12.74 -6.29
C ARG A 95 -5.36 -12.01 -5.28
N PRO A 96 -5.84 -10.80 -5.60
CA PRO A 96 -6.69 -10.06 -4.67
C PRO A 96 -7.88 -10.93 -4.28
N ASN A 97 -7.92 -11.33 -3.01
CA ASN A 97 -9.10 -11.94 -2.42
C ASN A 97 -10.27 -10.93 -2.45
N SER A 98 -11.51 -11.40 -2.24
CA SER A 98 -12.72 -10.57 -2.27
C SER A 98 -12.69 -9.34 -1.33
N HIS A 99 -11.75 -9.29 -0.37
CA HIS A 99 -11.60 -8.23 0.62
C HIS A 99 -10.40 -7.30 0.35
N GLY A 100 -9.66 -7.48 -0.75
CA GLY A 100 -8.55 -6.59 -1.15
C GLY A 100 -7.25 -6.71 -0.35
N ILE A 101 -7.20 -7.56 0.69
CA ILE A 101 -5.98 -7.91 1.41
C ILE A 101 -5.87 -9.44 1.49
N ASP A 102 -4.74 -9.98 1.06
CA ASP A 102 -4.45 -11.41 1.15
C ASP A 102 -3.89 -11.73 2.55
N HIS A 103 -4.57 -12.62 3.27
CA HIS A 103 -4.19 -13.02 4.64
C HIS A 103 -2.75 -13.57 4.70
N SER A 104 -2.28 -14.18 3.61
CA SER A 104 -0.91 -14.70 3.47
C SER A 104 0.16 -13.61 3.60
N VAL A 105 -0.11 -12.37 3.21
CA VAL A 105 0.79 -11.20 3.42
C VAL A 105 0.93 -10.93 4.92
N ILE A 106 -0.19 -10.96 5.64
CA ILE A 106 -0.23 -10.71 7.07
C ILE A 106 0.54 -11.81 7.82
N PHE A 107 0.33 -13.09 7.49
CA PHE A 107 1.09 -14.19 8.08
C PHE A 107 2.58 -14.14 7.76
N CYS A 108 2.96 -13.72 6.55
CA CYS A 108 4.37 -13.53 6.19
C CYS A 108 5.00 -12.40 7.01
N SER A 109 4.30 -11.27 7.17
CA SER A 109 4.76 -10.17 8.01
C SER A 109 4.86 -10.56 9.48
N LEU A 110 3.99 -11.43 9.99
CA LEU A 110 4.06 -11.97 11.34
C LEU A 110 5.37 -12.73 11.59
N ALA A 111 5.81 -13.55 10.63
CA ALA A 111 7.07 -14.28 10.75
C ALA A 111 8.28 -13.33 10.87
N ILE A 112 8.30 -12.26 10.06
CA ILE A 112 9.35 -11.23 10.12
C ILE A 112 9.29 -10.49 11.46
N ILE A 113 8.09 -10.15 11.94
CA ILE A 113 7.89 -9.49 13.23
C ILE A 113 8.41 -10.36 14.38
N LEU A 114 8.15 -11.67 14.38
CA LEU A 114 8.66 -12.58 15.40
C LEU A 114 10.20 -12.63 15.44
N ILE A 115 10.86 -12.51 14.29
CA ILE A 115 12.33 -12.40 14.23
C ILE A 115 12.76 -11.06 14.83
N VAL A 116 12.16 -9.96 14.37
CA VAL A 116 12.50 -8.59 14.72
C VAL A 116 12.25 -8.28 16.21
N VAL A 117 11.27 -8.93 16.85
CA VAL A 117 11.00 -8.82 18.30
C VAL A 117 12.18 -9.29 19.19
N ASN A 118 13.13 -10.07 18.66
CA ASN A 118 14.33 -10.46 19.41
C ASN A 118 15.40 -9.36 19.45
N LEU A 119 15.20 -8.24 18.75
CA LEU A 119 16.10 -7.09 18.77
C LEU A 119 15.80 -6.17 19.95
N GLU A 120 16.83 -5.49 20.44
CA GLU A 120 16.66 -4.46 21.45
C GLU A 120 15.91 -3.25 20.88
N LEU A 121 15.04 -2.64 21.69
CA LEU A 121 14.18 -1.54 21.24
C LEU A 121 15.00 -0.37 20.67
N ASP A 122 16.13 -0.06 21.29
CA ASP A 122 17.02 1.02 20.84
C ASP A 122 17.53 0.74 19.42
N ASP A 123 17.98 -0.48 19.13
CA ASP A 123 18.44 -0.87 17.80
C ASP A 123 17.29 -0.83 16.78
N MET A 124 16.08 -1.29 17.14
CA MET A 124 14.90 -1.23 16.28
C MET A 124 14.54 0.20 15.89
N VAL A 125 14.60 1.13 16.85
CA VAL A 125 14.32 2.56 16.63
C VAL A 125 15.38 3.17 15.71
N LEU A 126 16.66 2.86 15.91
CA LEU A 126 17.74 3.34 15.04
C LEU A 126 17.56 2.85 13.60
N ILE A 127 17.29 1.55 13.39
CA ILE A 127 17.07 0.97 12.06
C ILE A 127 15.85 1.60 11.38
N THR A 128 14.73 1.71 12.10
CA THR A 128 13.48 2.28 11.57
C THR A 128 13.70 3.73 11.15
N ASN A 129 14.36 4.52 12.00
CA ASN A 129 14.66 5.92 11.72
C ASN A 129 15.61 6.08 10.51
N ALA A 130 16.59 5.18 10.36
CA ALA A 130 17.47 5.18 9.19
C ALA A 130 16.70 4.89 7.89
N LEU A 131 15.87 3.85 7.88
CA LEU A 131 15.10 3.46 6.70
C LEU A 131 14.07 4.53 6.30
N VAL A 132 13.31 5.05 7.26
CA VAL A 132 12.33 6.13 7.01
C VAL A 132 13.04 7.42 6.60
N GLY A 133 14.21 7.70 7.15
CA GLY A 133 15.04 8.82 6.74
C GLY A 133 15.45 8.71 5.26
N LEU A 134 16.01 7.56 4.88
CA LEU A 134 16.39 7.28 3.49
C LEU A 134 15.18 7.33 2.54
N GLU A 135 14.05 6.73 2.92
CA GLU A 135 12.80 6.82 2.16
C GLU A 135 12.40 8.29 1.93
N THR A 136 12.45 9.11 2.98
CA THR A 136 12.11 10.54 2.90
C THR A 136 13.06 11.29 1.97
N MET A 137 14.37 11.00 2.02
CA MET A 137 15.36 11.61 1.12
C MET A 137 15.08 11.25 -0.35
N VAL A 138 14.78 9.98 -0.62
CA VAL A 138 14.42 9.49 -1.97
C VAL A 138 13.12 10.14 -2.44
N LEU A 139 12.12 10.25 -1.57
CA LEU A 139 10.83 10.89 -1.88
C LEU A 139 11.00 12.38 -2.23
N ILE A 140 11.82 13.10 -1.47
CA ILE A 140 12.15 14.51 -1.75
C ILE A 140 12.89 14.61 -3.08
N GLY A 141 13.91 13.77 -3.31
CA GLY A 141 14.66 13.72 -4.56
C GLY A 141 13.76 13.43 -5.76
N ALA A 142 12.88 12.44 -5.66
CA ALA A 142 11.90 12.10 -6.69
C ALA A 142 10.90 13.24 -6.93
N ALA A 143 10.44 13.92 -5.87
CA ALA A 143 9.54 15.06 -5.99
C ALA A 143 10.18 16.26 -6.70
N VAL A 144 11.48 16.50 -6.49
CA VAL A 144 12.26 17.52 -7.20
C VAL A 144 12.50 17.08 -8.65
N TRP A 145 12.93 15.84 -8.87
CA TRP A 145 13.15 15.27 -10.21
C TRP A 145 11.88 15.36 -11.07
N LEU A 146 10.72 15.01 -10.52
CA LEU A 146 9.44 15.09 -11.23
C LEU A 146 9.10 16.52 -11.65
N ARG A 147 9.50 17.55 -10.87
CA ARG A 147 9.28 18.96 -11.23
C ARG A 147 10.21 19.43 -12.35
N VAL A 148 11.39 18.85 -12.48
CA VAL A 148 12.32 19.17 -13.57
C VAL A 148 11.88 18.45 -14.85
N THR A 149 11.59 17.14 -14.76
CA THR A 149 11.36 16.27 -15.92
C THR A 149 9.94 16.35 -16.47
N ARG A 150 8.91 16.58 -15.63
CA ARG A 150 7.50 16.59 -16.03
C ARG A 150 6.77 17.80 -15.44
N ARG A 151 7.02 18.97 -16.03
CA ARG A 151 6.47 20.27 -15.60
C ARG A 151 4.97 20.41 -15.84
N ASP A 152 4.45 19.81 -16.92
CA ASP A 152 3.07 20.01 -17.38
C ASP A 152 2.04 19.07 -16.72
N LEU A 153 2.46 18.28 -15.71
CA LEU A 153 1.53 17.46 -14.95
C LEU A 153 0.55 18.35 -14.16
N PRO A 154 -0.78 18.16 -14.31
CA PRO A 154 -1.76 18.91 -13.52
C PRO A 154 -1.64 18.50 -12.05
N ARG A 155 -1.13 19.41 -11.21
CA ARG A 155 -0.95 19.18 -9.76
C ARG A 155 -2.08 19.85 -8.99
N PRO A 156 -2.98 19.09 -8.34
CA PRO A 156 -4.10 19.66 -7.59
C PRO A 156 -3.63 20.47 -6.37
N THR A 157 -2.49 20.11 -5.78
CA THR A 157 -1.83 20.87 -4.72
C THR A 157 -0.38 21.16 -5.12
N LYS A 158 0.03 22.43 -5.00
CA LYS A 158 1.41 22.86 -5.23
C LYS A 158 2.04 23.18 -3.88
N LEU A 159 3.19 22.55 -3.59
CA LEU A 159 3.97 22.86 -2.40
C LEU A 159 4.36 24.35 -2.45
N CYS A 160 3.97 25.12 -1.43
CA CYS A 160 4.12 26.58 -1.37
C CYS A 160 3.37 27.38 -2.47
N GLY A 161 2.34 26.81 -3.10
CA GLY A 161 1.46 27.53 -4.02
C GLY A 161 2.18 28.07 -5.28
N LYS A 162 2.19 29.40 -5.45
CA LYS A 162 2.87 30.12 -6.54
C LYS A 162 4.23 30.70 -6.13
N ALA A 163 4.76 30.33 -4.96
CA ALA A 163 6.02 30.88 -4.46
C ALA A 163 7.21 30.56 -5.38
N HIS A 164 8.25 31.40 -5.29
CA HIS A 164 9.47 31.25 -6.06
C HIS A 164 10.12 29.87 -5.81
N PRO A 165 10.71 29.20 -6.83
CA PRO A 165 11.34 27.89 -6.68
C PRO A 165 12.36 27.80 -5.55
N LEU A 166 13.04 28.91 -5.24
CA LEU A 166 13.99 29.00 -4.12
C LEU A 166 13.33 28.80 -2.74
N VAL A 167 12.17 29.40 -2.50
CA VAL A 167 11.44 29.25 -1.23
C VAL A 167 11.01 27.80 -1.03
N MET A 168 10.62 27.17 -2.13
CA MET A 168 10.20 25.79 -2.15
C MET A 168 11.38 24.81 -1.99
N ALA A 169 12.53 25.12 -2.57
CA ALA A 169 13.76 24.38 -2.34
C ALA A 169 14.19 24.51 -0.87
N ALA A 170 14.19 25.73 -0.33
CA ALA A 170 14.51 25.99 1.09
C ALA A 170 13.60 25.23 2.06
N ALA A 171 12.29 25.14 1.76
CA ALA A 171 11.34 24.38 2.58
C ALA A 171 11.64 22.86 2.60
N LEU A 172 12.31 22.33 1.57
CA LEU A 172 12.71 20.92 1.48
C LEU A 172 14.10 20.66 2.09
N VAL A 173 14.94 21.70 2.25
CA VAL A 173 16.28 21.56 2.85
C VAL A 173 16.17 21.07 4.29
N ILE A 174 15.25 21.63 5.08
CA ILE A 174 15.10 21.27 6.50
C ILE A 174 14.78 19.77 6.68
N PRO A 175 13.70 19.21 6.09
CA PRO A 175 13.41 17.79 6.26
C PRO A 175 14.48 16.88 5.64
N PHE A 176 15.14 17.31 4.56
CA PHE A 176 16.25 16.56 3.96
C PHE A 176 17.48 16.51 4.89
N ALA A 177 17.86 17.65 5.48
CA ALA A 177 18.99 17.75 6.40
C ALA A 177 18.74 17.00 7.70
N VAL A 178 17.55 17.14 8.30
CA VAL A 178 17.16 16.39 9.51
C VAL A 178 17.18 14.89 9.23
N SER A 179 16.63 14.47 8.10
CA SER A 179 16.67 13.06 7.69
C SER A 179 18.11 12.55 7.54
N GLY A 180 18.97 13.29 6.84
CA GLY A 180 20.38 12.93 6.68
C GLY A 180 21.12 12.84 8.02
N PHE A 181 20.84 13.74 8.95
CA PHE A 181 21.38 13.68 10.32
C PHE A 181 20.93 12.42 11.06
N VAL A 182 19.64 12.09 11.02
CA VAL A 182 19.07 10.91 11.68
C VAL A 182 19.64 9.62 11.09
N VAL A 183 19.78 9.56 9.77
CA VAL A 183 20.44 8.43 9.09
C VAL A 183 21.89 8.33 9.56
N GLY A 184 22.68 9.40 9.48
CA GLY A 184 24.08 9.40 9.93
C GLY A 184 24.23 8.96 11.39
N TRP A 185 23.32 9.40 12.25
CA TRP A 185 23.28 8.99 13.65
C TRP A 185 23.02 7.48 13.82
N ALA A 186 22.09 6.91 13.07
CA ALA A 186 21.80 5.48 13.12
C ALA A 186 22.97 4.61 12.66
N PHE A 187 23.79 5.10 11.73
CA PHE A 187 25.00 4.40 11.24
C PHE A 187 26.18 4.42 12.22
N THR A 188 26.07 5.12 13.36
CA THR A 188 27.12 5.10 14.41
C THR A 188 27.22 3.76 15.15
N LYS A 189 26.17 2.93 15.10
CA LYS A 189 26.09 1.62 15.74
C LYS A 189 26.20 0.50 14.70
N LEU A 190 27.01 -0.52 15.00
CA LEU A 190 27.29 -1.62 14.07
C LEU A 190 26.04 -2.44 13.71
N ILE A 191 25.25 -2.84 14.71
CA ILE A 191 24.06 -3.70 14.50
C ILE A 191 23.03 -2.98 13.62
N PRO A 192 22.56 -1.75 13.94
CA PRO A 192 21.67 -0.99 13.07
C PRO A 192 22.23 -0.74 11.67
N SER A 193 23.51 -0.40 11.56
CA SER A 193 24.17 -0.14 10.27
C SER A 193 24.14 -1.36 9.36
N VAL A 194 24.56 -2.52 9.86
CA VAL A 194 24.62 -3.75 9.07
C VAL A 194 23.21 -4.18 8.64
N LEU A 195 22.24 -4.17 9.56
CA LEU A 195 20.89 -4.63 9.25
C LEU A 195 20.19 -3.69 8.26
N THR A 196 20.35 -2.37 8.44
CA THR A 196 19.88 -1.35 7.47
C THR A 196 20.52 -1.57 6.10
N GLY A 197 21.83 -1.82 6.05
CA GLY A 197 22.54 -2.13 4.81
C GLY A 197 22.01 -3.37 4.10
N VAL A 198 21.72 -4.45 4.84
CA VAL A 198 21.12 -5.68 4.29
C VAL A 198 19.72 -5.43 3.73
N PHE A 199 18.87 -4.69 4.45
CA PHE A 199 17.54 -4.34 3.97
C PHE A 199 17.58 -3.45 2.71
N LEU A 200 18.48 -2.47 2.67
CA LEU A 200 18.68 -1.64 1.48
C LEU A 200 19.19 -2.47 0.30
N PHE A 201 20.21 -3.30 0.52
CA PHE A 201 20.80 -4.12 -0.53
C PHE A 201 19.77 -5.08 -1.12
N SER A 202 19.03 -5.80 -0.27
CA SER A 202 17.94 -6.68 -0.71
C SER A 202 16.87 -5.92 -1.50
N GLY A 203 16.44 -4.76 -1.02
CA GLY A 203 15.47 -3.90 -1.71
C GLY A 203 15.96 -3.45 -3.11
N VAL A 204 17.22 -3.03 -3.23
CA VAL A 204 17.83 -2.63 -4.51
C VAL A 204 17.93 -3.80 -5.47
N VAL A 205 18.40 -4.98 -4.99
CA VAL A 205 18.49 -6.19 -5.81
C VAL A 205 17.11 -6.57 -6.36
N TYR A 206 16.07 -6.55 -5.52
CA TYR A 206 14.70 -6.84 -5.98
C TYR A 206 14.17 -5.78 -6.94
N GLY A 207 14.44 -4.50 -6.71
CA GLY A 207 14.07 -3.41 -7.61
C GLY A 207 14.69 -3.57 -9.01
N LEU A 208 15.97 -3.93 -9.07
CA LEU A 208 16.68 -4.19 -10.33
C LEU A 208 16.16 -5.43 -11.06
N GLN A 209 15.88 -6.52 -10.33
CA GLN A 209 15.28 -7.73 -10.91
C GLN A 209 13.89 -7.44 -11.51
N ALA A 210 13.06 -6.66 -10.81
CA ALA A 210 11.74 -6.28 -11.30
C ALA A 210 11.82 -5.36 -12.54
N GLY A 211 12.73 -4.39 -12.55
CA GLY A 211 12.95 -3.49 -13.69
C GLY A 211 13.48 -4.19 -14.94
N THR A 212 14.27 -5.25 -14.77
CA THR A 212 14.80 -6.04 -15.90
C THR A 212 13.73 -6.97 -16.50
N THR A 213 12.75 -7.41 -15.69
CA THR A 213 11.76 -8.41 -16.12
C THR A 213 10.54 -7.80 -16.82
N LYS A 214 10.29 -6.49 -16.68
CA LYS A 214 9.13 -5.82 -17.28
C LYS A 214 9.48 -4.43 -17.81
N GLY A 215 9.39 -4.27 -19.13
CA GLY A 215 9.38 -2.96 -19.76
C GLY A 215 8.30 -2.09 -19.11
N PHE A 216 8.72 -0.97 -18.53
CA PHE A 216 7.94 -0.03 -17.70
C PHE A 216 6.80 0.70 -18.45
N HIS A 217 6.44 0.23 -19.65
CA HIS A 217 5.70 1.01 -20.64
C HIS A 217 4.17 0.86 -20.64
N HIS A 218 3.57 0.00 -19.80
CA HIS A 218 2.15 -0.34 -19.95
C HIS A 218 1.19 0.04 -18.81
N THR A 219 1.58 0.84 -17.82
CA THR A 219 0.74 1.05 -16.61
C THR A 219 0.10 2.43 -16.46
N TYR A 220 0.20 3.32 -17.45
CA TYR A 220 -0.54 4.59 -17.45
C TYR A 220 -1.78 4.59 -18.36
N GLU A 221 -2.02 3.50 -19.11
CA GLU A 221 -3.20 3.41 -19.99
C GLU A 221 -4.50 3.03 -19.24
N SER A 222 -4.44 2.55 -17.98
CA SER A 222 -5.64 2.02 -17.30
C SER A 222 -6.40 3.00 -16.41
N ASP A 223 -5.95 4.25 -16.24
CA ASP A 223 -6.64 5.23 -15.40
C ASP A 223 -7.45 6.28 -16.18
N ARG A 224 -7.37 6.29 -17.52
CA ARG A 224 -8.41 6.95 -18.33
C ARG A 224 -9.73 6.18 -18.33
N THR A 225 -9.73 4.93 -17.88
CA THR A 225 -10.93 4.09 -17.75
C THR A 225 -11.56 4.10 -16.37
N PHE A 226 -10.99 4.76 -15.35
CA PHE A 226 -11.65 4.90 -14.04
C PHE A 226 -12.59 6.11 -13.93
N ILE A 227 -12.50 7.05 -14.89
CA ILE A 227 -13.59 8.03 -15.16
C ILE A 227 -14.59 7.46 -16.17
N ASP A 228 -14.29 6.34 -16.83
CA ASP A 228 -15.31 5.51 -17.46
C ASP A 228 -15.83 4.52 -16.41
N VAL A 229 -16.49 5.07 -15.38
CA VAL A 229 -17.55 4.32 -14.71
C VAL A 229 -18.48 3.91 -15.85
N LYS A 230 -18.31 2.69 -16.35
CA LYS A 230 -19.22 2.04 -17.28
C LYS A 230 -20.60 2.48 -16.85
N PRO A 231 -21.32 3.33 -17.62
CA PRO A 231 -22.53 3.94 -17.12
C PRO A 231 -23.37 2.79 -16.64
N ARG A 232 -23.60 2.73 -15.33
CA ARG A 232 -24.48 1.75 -14.71
C ARG A 232 -25.74 1.90 -15.52
N ARG A 233 -25.99 0.93 -16.42
CA ARG A 233 -26.87 1.05 -17.58
C ARG A 233 -28.11 1.77 -17.08
N LEU A 234 -28.23 3.06 -17.43
CA LEU A 234 -29.16 3.96 -16.76
C LEU A 234 -30.51 3.26 -16.81
N LEU A 235 -31.05 2.90 -15.65
CA LEU A 235 -32.49 2.69 -15.59
C LEU A 235 -33.07 4.00 -16.13
N PRO A 236 -33.98 3.94 -17.12
CA PRO A 236 -34.59 5.14 -17.67
C PRO A 236 -35.09 5.98 -16.50
N ASP A 237 -34.82 7.29 -16.50
CA ASP A 237 -35.26 8.17 -15.41
C ASP A 237 -36.79 8.08 -15.30
N THR A 238 -37.26 7.34 -14.31
CA THR A 238 -38.69 7.07 -14.10
C THR A 238 -39.34 8.14 -13.20
N ARG A 239 -38.63 9.22 -12.88
CA ARG A 239 -39.18 10.33 -12.09
C ARG A 239 -40.33 11.00 -12.86
N GLY A 240 -41.56 10.66 -12.48
CA GLY A 240 -42.79 11.24 -13.00
C GLY A 240 -43.67 10.32 -13.86
N LEU A 241 -43.27 9.06 -14.10
CA LEU A 241 -44.05 8.12 -14.93
C LEU A 241 -45.01 7.26 -14.09
N PRO A 242 -46.28 7.08 -14.50
CA PRO A 242 -47.22 6.21 -13.79
C PRO A 242 -46.74 4.75 -13.79
N MET A 243 -46.95 4.03 -12.68
CA MET A 243 -46.39 2.69 -12.42
C MET A 243 -46.68 1.63 -13.49
N ALA A 244 -47.73 1.79 -14.30
CA ALA A 244 -48.04 0.92 -15.42
C ALA A 244 -46.97 0.98 -16.53
N GLU A 245 -46.43 2.17 -16.79
CA GLU A 245 -45.45 2.41 -17.86
C GLU A 245 -44.05 1.95 -17.46
N ILE A 246 -43.73 2.04 -16.16
CA ILE A 246 -42.49 1.49 -15.59
C ILE A 246 -42.47 -0.04 -15.73
N ARG A 247 -43.60 -0.70 -15.48
CA ARG A 247 -43.73 -2.17 -15.65
C ARG A 247 -43.58 -2.59 -17.11
N LEU A 248 -44.11 -1.82 -18.06
CA LEU A 248 -43.97 -2.08 -19.49
C LEU A 248 -42.50 -1.94 -19.95
N LYS A 249 -41.84 -0.83 -19.61
CA LYS A 249 -40.41 -0.63 -19.97
C LYS A 249 -39.50 -1.68 -19.35
N THR A 250 -39.80 -2.12 -18.13
CA THR A 250 -39.05 -3.21 -17.46
C THR A 250 -39.25 -4.54 -18.18
N ARG A 251 -40.46 -4.85 -18.67
CA ARG A 251 -40.76 -6.06 -19.44
C ARG A 251 -40.06 -6.04 -20.81
N GLU A 252 -40.16 -4.94 -21.55
CA GLU A 252 -39.47 -4.81 -22.84
C GLU A 252 -37.95 -4.97 -22.72
N GLN A 253 -37.35 -4.43 -21.65
CA GLN A 253 -35.92 -4.57 -21.41
C GLN A 253 -35.54 -6.01 -21.09
N LYS A 254 -36.37 -6.71 -20.30
CA LYS A 254 -36.17 -8.13 -19.98
C LYS A 254 -36.31 -9.01 -21.24
N ASP A 255 -37.23 -8.69 -22.14
CA ASP A 255 -37.43 -9.41 -23.40
C ASP A 255 -36.26 -9.18 -24.38
N LYS A 256 -35.73 -7.96 -24.45
CA LYS A 256 -34.51 -7.67 -25.24
C LYS A 256 -33.29 -8.42 -24.71
N GLU A 257 -33.16 -8.57 -23.39
CA GLU A 257 -32.09 -9.37 -22.78
C GLU A 257 -32.25 -10.86 -23.08
N ARG A 258 -33.49 -11.37 -23.03
CA ARG A 258 -33.80 -12.77 -23.36
C ARG A 258 -33.49 -13.08 -24.83
N GLN A 259 -33.89 -12.23 -25.77
CA GLN A 259 -33.57 -12.38 -27.19
C GLN A 259 -32.06 -12.31 -27.47
N THR A 260 -31.33 -11.46 -26.74
CA THR A 260 -29.87 -11.35 -26.90
C THR A 260 -29.16 -12.59 -26.36
N ALA A 261 -29.64 -13.17 -25.26
CA ALA A 261 -29.13 -14.43 -24.71
C ALA A 261 -29.39 -15.60 -25.66
N GLU A 262 -30.60 -15.71 -26.21
CA GLU A 262 -30.96 -16.76 -27.17
C GLU A 262 -30.10 -16.68 -28.44
N ARG A 263 -29.87 -15.47 -28.99
CA ARG A 263 -28.96 -15.28 -30.14
C ARG A 263 -27.53 -15.75 -29.86
N LYS A 264 -27.02 -15.53 -28.64
CA LYS A 264 -25.68 -16.01 -28.24
C LYS A 264 -25.61 -17.53 -28.13
N ILE A 265 -26.66 -18.17 -27.60
CA ILE A 265 -26.75 -19.63 -27.50
C ILE A 265 -26.78 -20.26 -28.90
N VAL A 266 -27.60 -19.73 -29.81
CA VAL A 266 -27.67 -20.20 -31.20
C VAL A 266 -26.33 -20.02 -31.93
N ALA A 267 -25.67 -18.88 -31.75
CA ALA A 267 -24.34 -18.63 -32.33
C ALA A 267 -23.26 -19.58 -31.78
N ALA A 268 -23.32 -19.90 -30.48
CA ALA A 268 -22.42 -20.87 -29.86
C ALA A 268 -22.67 -22.30 -30.39
N GLY A 269 -23.94 -22.69 -30.54
CA GLY A 269 -24.32 -23.98 -31.15
C GLY A 269 -23.81 -24.11 -32.59
N LYS A 270 -23.98 -23.07 -33.42
CA LYS A 270 -23.52 -23.06 -34.82
C LYS A 270 -22.00 -23.15 -34.93
N LYS A 271 -21.25 -22.52 -34.01
CA LYS A 271 -19.78 -22.66 -33.92
C LYS A 271 -19.36 -24.09 -33.53
N LYS A 272 -20.12 -24.76 -32.66
CA LYS A 272 -19.84 -26.13 -32.22
C LYS A 272 -20.08 -27.13 -33.36
N ALA A 273 -21.19 -27.01 -34.09
CA ALA A 273 -21.49 -27.82 -35.28
C ALA A 273 -20.41 -27.67 -36.36
N ARG A 274 -19.98 -26.43 -36.67
CA ARG A 274 -18.93 -26.19 -37.67
C ARG A 274 -17.58 -26.79 -37.30
N LYS A 275 -17.27 -26.89 -35.99
CA LYS A 275 -16.06 -27.58 -35.51
C LYS A 275 -16.17 -29.09 -35.65
N GLN A 276 -17.36 -29.65 -35.43
CA GLN A 276 -17.63 -31.08 -35.59
C GLN A 276 -17.51 -31.50 -37.06
N ASP A 277 -18.06 -30.73 -37.99
CA ASP A 277 -17.97 -30.99 -39.42
C ASP A 277 -16.51 -30.96 -39.91
N LEU A 278 -15.74 -29.95 -39.46
CA LEU A 278 -14.32 -29.84 -39.81
C LEU A 278 -13.49 -31.02 -39.28
N ALA A 279 -13.87 -31.58 -38.12
CA ALA A 279 -13.22 -32.76 -37.56
C ALA A 279 -13.54 -34.02 -38.38
N ASN A 280 -14.80 -34.19 -38.81
CA ASN A 280 -15.22 -35.32 -39.64
C ASN A 280 -14.59 -35.27 -41.04
N THR A 281 -14.47 -34.09 -41.66
CA THR A 281 -13.78 -33.94 -42.96
C THR A 281 -12.30 -34.31 -42.85
N LYS A 282 -11.61 -33.88 -41.79
CA LYS A 282 -10.21 -34.26 -41.54
C LYS A 282 -10.00 -35.75 -41.28
N ALA A 283 -10.97 -36.42 -40.66
CA ALA A 283 -10.91 -37.86 -40.45
C ALA A 283 -11.07 -38.63 -41.77
N ARG A 284 -11.94 -38.15 -42.66
CA ARG A 284 -12.18 -38.76 -43.98
C ARG A 284 -10.97 -38.65 -44.91
N THR A 285 -10.33 -37.48 -44.96
CA THR A 285 -9.11 -37.29 -45.77
C THR A 285 -7.94 -38.15 -45.28
N ARG A 286 -7.80 -38.35 -43.96
CA ARG A 286 -6.77 -39.25 -43.39
C ARG A 286 -7.04 -40.73 -43.69
N GLY A 287 -8.31 -41.13 -43.78
CA GLY A 287 -8.69 -42.49 -44.18
C GLY A 287 -8.36 -42.80 -45.65
N GLU A 288 -8.62 -41.84 -46.54
CA GLU A 288 -8.29 -41.95 -47.97
C GLU A 288 -6.77 -41.97 -48.22
N GLU A 289 -5.99 -41.15 -47.50
CA GLU A 289 -4.52 -41.17 -47.56
C GLU A 289 -3.91 -42.49 -47.04
N ALA A 290 -4.55 -43.12 -46.04
CA ALA A 290 -4.10 -44.41 -45.51
C ALA A 290 -4.44 -45.58 -46.44
N SER A 291 -5.51 -45.48 -47.22
CA SER A 291 -5.90 -46.50 -48.21
C SER A 291 -5.09 -46.42 -49.50
N SER A 292 -4.55 -45.25 -49.87
CA SER A 292 -3.70 -45.08 -51.06
C SER A 292 -2.24 -45.51 -50.84
N ARG A 293 -1.84 -45.82 -49.59
CA ARG A 293 -0.49 -46.25 -49.21
C ARG A 293 -0.37 -47.75 -48.92
N ARG A 294 -1.43 -48.53 -49.15
CA ARG A 294 -1.42 -50.00 -49.14
C ARG A 294 -1.64 -50.49 -50.56
#